data_AF-A0A382F6B6-F1
#
_entry.id   AF-A0A382F6B6-F1
#
_cell.length_a   1.000
_cell.length_b   1.000
_cell.length_c   1.000
_cell.angle_alpha   90.00
_cell.angle_beta   90.00
_cell.angle_gamma   90.00
#
_symmetry.space_group_name_H-M   'P 1'
#
loop_
_entity.id
_entity.type
_entity.pdbx_description
1 polymer ?
#
loop_
_entity_poly.entity_id
_entity_poly.type
_entity_poly.pdbx_seq_one_letter_code
_entity_poly.pdbx_strand_id
1 'polypeptide(L)'
;MNNSHLSITIHWIARISSLASIAFLLFMVGGHLFGSEPSSGTPTFGEMIALSFFPLGVIIGLITAWKWDGLGGMIAVGSIIGFHLTMFMLHEKPSFDPLIDALAAPGLLFLLSWFLSSRSDAHPTPQNSG
;
A
#
# COMPACT_ATOMS: atom_id res chain seq x y z
N MET A 1 17.67 25.72 2.68
CA MET A 1 16.73 24.69 3.19
C MET A 1 17.06 23.41 2.45
N ASN A 2 17.54 22.42 3.19
CA ASN A 2 18.46 21.43 2.67
C ASN A 2 17.68 20.20 2.23
N ASN A 3 17.80 19.83 0.96
CA ASN A 3 17.06 18.72 0.33
C ASN A 3 17.21 17.39 1.10
N SER A 4 18.26 17.22 1.90
CA SER A 4 18.48 16.04 2.74
C SER A 4 17.47 15.85 3.89
N HIS A 5 16.98 16.94 4.50
CA HIS A 5 16.01 16.85 5.60
C HIS A 5 14.61 16.47 5.09
N LEU A 6 14.22 16.93 3.90
CA LEU A 6 12.92 16.62 3.30
C LEU A 6 12.80 15.12 3.00
N SER A 7 13.85 14.50 2.45
CA SER A 7 13.88 13.06 2.17
C SER A 7 13.73 12.21 3.43
N ILE A 8 14.36 12.63 4.53
CA ILE A 8 14.30 11.92 5.82
C ILE A 8 12.91 12.03 6.45
N THR A 9 12.31 13.22 6.42
CA THR A 9 10.96 13.44 6.96
C THR A 9 9.92 12.63 6.19
N ILE A 10 10.02 12.56 4.85
CA ILE A 10 9.10 11.78 4.01
C ILE A 10 9.19 10.29 4.34
N HIS A 11 10.40 9.73 4.50
CA HIS A 11 10.56 8.32 4.88
C HIS A 11 10.02 8.02 6.27
N TRP A 12 10.18 8.92 7.24
CA TRP A 12 9.64 8.73 8.58
C TRP A 12 8.12 8.82 8.62
N ILE A 13 7.53 9.76 7.88
CA ILE A 13 6.07 9.85 7.74
C ILE A 13 5.51 8.61 7.05
N ALA A 14 6.17 8.12 5.98
CA ALA A 14 5.79 6.89 5.30
C ALA A 14 5.84 5.67 6.24
N ARG A 15 6.89 5.55 7.07
CA ARG A 15 6.99 4.47 8.06
C ARG A 15 5.93 4.56 9.15
N ILE A 16 5.73 5.72 9.77
CA ILE A 16 4.73 5.89 10.83
C ILE A 16 3.32 5.63 10.28
N SER A 17 2.98 6.21 9.12
CA SER A 17 1.69 5.99 8.48
C SER A 17 1.49 4.54 8.04
N SER A 18 2.55 3.84 7.59
CA SER A 18 2.49 2.41 7.29
C SER A 18 2.22 1.57 8.53
N LEU A 19 2.83 1.90 9.67
CA LEU A 19 2.64 1.15 10.91
C LEU A 19 1.22 1.33 11.45
N ALA A 20 0.70 2.56 11.40
CA ALA A 20 -0.69 2.85 11.74
C ALA A 20 -1.67 2.08 10.84
N SER A 21 -1.40 2.06 9.53
CA SER A 21 -2.22 1.33 8.55
C SER A 21 -2.16 -0.18 8.78
N ILE A 22 -0.96 -0.76 8.98
CA ILE A 22 -0.79 -2.18 9.29
C ILE A 22 -1.54 -2.54 10.58
N ALA A 23 -1.40 -1.73 11.64
CA ALA A 23 -2.08 -1.99 12.91
C ALA A 23 -3.61 -1.98 12.75
N PHE A 24 -4.15 -1.03 11.99
CA PHE A 24 -5.57 -0.95 11.70
C PHE A 24 -6.06 -2.12 10.82
N LEU A 25 -5.32 -2.48 9.77
CA LEU A 25 -5.65 -3.63 8.91
C LEU A 25 -5.61 -4.95 9.70
N LEU A 26 -4.62 -5.13 10.57
CA LEU A 26 -4.56 -6.30 11.47
C LEU A 26 -5.71 -6.32 12.46
N PHE A 27 -6.09 -5.16 13.01
CA PHE A 27 -7.27 -5.04 13.86
C PHE A 27 -8.55 -5.42 13.11
N MET A 28 -8.70 -4.98 11.86
CA MET A 28 -9.84 -5.33 11.00
C MET A 28 -9.87 -6.84 10.71
N VAL A 29 -8.74 -7.45 10.34
CA VAL A 29 -8.63 -8.91 10.13
C VAL A 29 -8.97 -9.66 11.41
N GLY A 30 -8.43 -9.21 12.55
CA GLY A 30 -8.73 -9.79 13.86
C GLY A 30 -10.21 -9.68 14.21
N GLY A 31 -10.82 -8.51 13.99
CA GLY A 31 -12.25 -8.29 14.18
C GLY A 31 -13.09 -9.20 13.29
N HIS A 32 -12.67 -9.46 12.05
CA HIS A 32 -13.38 -10.38 11.16
C HIS A 32 -13.21 -11.86 11.57
N LEU A 33 -12.05 -12.25 12.10
CA LEU A 33 -11.78 -13.63 12.52
C LEU A 33 -12.35 -13.98 13.91
N PHE A 34 -12.37 -13.01 14.82
CA PHE A 34 -12.78 -13.20 16.22
C PHE A 34 -14.12 -12.53 16.57
N GLY A 35 -14.60 -11.62 15.73
CA GLY A 35 -15.87 -10.94 15.93
C GLY A 35 -17.03 -11.84 15.58
N SER A 36 -17.96 -11.97 16.52
CA SER A 36 -19.24 -12.67 16.34
C SER A 36 -20.22 -11.85 15.48
N GLU A 37 -19.74 -11.17 14.45
CA GLU A 37 -20.64 -10.51 13.51
C GLU A 37 -21.46 -11.58 12.79
N PRO A 38 -22.78 -11.39 12.64
CA PRO A 38 -23.58 -12.25 11.78
C PRO A 38 -23.17 -11.94 10.34
N SER A 39 -22.05 -12.52 9.90
CA SER A 39 -21.71 -12.57 8.48
C SER A 39 -22.90 -13.23 7.79
N SER A 40 -23.57 -12.46 6.95
CA SER A 40 -24.83 -12.80 6.29
C SER A 40 -24.69 -13.92 5.24
N GLY A 41 -23.66 -14.75 5.34
CA GLY A 41 -23.32 -15.85 4.45
C GLY A 41 -21.81 -16.09 4.42
N THR A 42 -21.42 -17.29 3.98
CA THR A 42 -20.03 -17.55 3.58
C THR A 42 -19.64 -16.58 2.46
N PRO A 43 -18.50 -15.87 2.55
CA PRO A 43 -18.07 -14.98 1.49
C PRO A 43 -17.94 -15.76 0.18
N THR A 44 -18.42 -15.15 -0.90
CA THR A 44 -18.29 -15.68 -2.24
C THR A 44 -16.83 -15.80 -2.64
N PHE A 45 -16.54 -16.64 -3.64
CA PHE A 45 -15.17 -16.84 -4.12
C PHE A 45 -14.49 -15.51 -4.52
N GLY A 46 -15.24 -14.59 -5.13
CA GLY A 46 -14.73 -13.26 -5.48
C GLY A 46 -14.43 -12.37 -4.28
N GLU A 47 -15.28 -12.38 -3.25
CA GLU A 47 -15.01 -11.67 -1.99
C GLU A 47 -13.77 -12.24 -1.29
N MET A 48 -13.57 -13.55 -1.35
CA MET A 48 -12.38 -14.22 -0.78
C MET A 48 -11.09 -13.80 -1.49
N ILE A 49 -11.14 -13.62 -2.82
CA ILE A 49 -10.05 -13.03 -3.61
C ILE A 49 -9.83 -11.57 -3.22
N ALA A 50 -10.91 -10.78 -3.10
CA ALA A 50 -10.83 -9.38 -2.70
C ALA A 50 -10.18 -9.24 -1.30
N LEU A 51 -10.56 -10.09 -0.34
CA LEU A 51 -9.96 -10.15 1.01
C LEU A 51 -8.48 -10.52 1.00
N SER A 52 -8.06 -11.33 0.03
CA SER A 52 -6.64 -11.70 -0.15
C SER A 52 -5.82 -10.52 -0.69
N PHE A 53 -6.39 -9.71 -1.59
CA PHE A 53 -5.76 -8.48 -2.06
C PHE A 53 -5.77 -7.38 -0.98
N PHE A 54 -6.91 -7.15 -0.34
CA PHE A 54 -7.06 -6.21 0.76
C PHE A 54 -7.94 -6.84 1.86
N PRO A 55 -7.45 -7.01 3.08
CA PRO A 55 -6.29 -6.33 3.67
C PRO A 55 -4.94 -7.06 3.53
N LEU A 56 -4.91 -8.37 3.24
CA LEU A 56 -3.69 -9.19 3.38
C LEU A 56 -2.55 -8.77 2.44
N GLY A 57 -2.83 -8.59 1.15
CA GLY A 57 -1.85 -8.16 0.16
C GLY A 57 -1.22 -6.80 0.49
N VAL A 58 -2.03 -5.85 0.99
CA VAL A 58 -1.53 -4.55 1.44
C VAL A 58 -0.63 -4.67 2.67
N ILE A 59 -0.99 -5.48 3.67
CA ILE A 59 -0.12 -5.73 4.84
C ILE A 59 1.22 -6.30 4.37
N ILE A 60 1.22 -7.31 3.51
CA ILE A 60 2.44 -7.94 2.99
C ILE A 60 3.28 -6.93 2.22
N GLY A 61 2.65 -6.11 1.37
CA GLY A 61 3.31 -5.03 0.62
C GLY A 61 3.96 -4.01 1.54
N LEU A 62 3.26 -3.52 2.55
CA LEU A 62 3.78 -2.55 3.52
C LEU A 62 4.91 -3.13 4.38
N ILE A 63 4.81 -4.39 4.83
CA ILE A 63 5.90 -5.08 5.55
C ILE A 63 7.11 -5.24 4.64
N THR A 64 6.90 -5.60 3.37
CA THR A 64 7.99 -5.74 2.40
C THR A 64 8.65 -4.38 2.11
N ALA A 65 7.87 -3.30 2.12
CA ALA A 65 8.35 -1.94 1.86
C ALA A 65 9.38 -1.50 2.91
N TRP A 66 9.30 -2.01 4.14
CA TRP A 66 10.27 -1.67 5.19
C TRP A 66 11.71 -2.06 4.87
N LYS A 67 11.91 -3.12 4.07
CA LYS A 67 13.23 -3.58 3.61
C LYS A 67 13.50 -3.17 2.15
N TRP A 68 12.45 -3.07 1.33
CA TRP A 68 12.52 -2.73 -0.09
C TRP A 68 11.41 -1.74 -0.45
N ASP A 69 11.66 -0.45 -0.26
CA ASP A 69 10.66 0.62 -0.44
C ASP A 69 9.89 0.50 -1.77
N GLY A 70 10.61 0.26 -2.88
CA GLY A 70 10.02 0.10 -4.21
C GLY A 70 9.18 -1.17 -4.40
N LEU A 71 9.74 -2.35 -4.10
CA LEU A 71 9.05 -3.63 -4.27
C LEU A 71 7.80 -3.72 -3.38
N GLY A 72 7.92 -3.28 -2.12
CA GLY A 72 6.78 -3.30 -1.20
C GLY A 72 5.69 -2.29 -1.57
N GLY A 73 6.08 -1.09 -2.02
CA GLY A 73 5.15 -0.11 -2.59
C GLY A 73 4.40 -0.66 -3.81
N MET A 74 5.10 -1.33 -4.73
CA MET A 74 4.49 -1.96 -5.90
C MET A 74 3.48 -3.05 -5.50
N ILE A 75 3.83 -3.89 -4.52
CA ILE A 75 2.93 -4.95 -4.02
C ILE A 75 1.69 -4.32 -3.37
N ALA A 76 1.86 -3.30 -2.53
CA ALA A 76 0.74 -2.64 -1.85
C ALA A 76 -0.21 -1.95 -2.84
N VAL A 77 0.34 -1.20 -3.81
CA VAL A 77 -0.44 -0.52 -4.86
C VAL A 77 -1.10 -1.55 -5.79
N GLY A 78 -0.36 -2.57 -6.23
CA GLY A 78 -0.90 -3.65 -7.04
C GLY A 78 -2.04 -4.40 -6.34
N SER A 79 -1.95 -4.55 -5.01
CA SER A 79 -3.00 -5.18 -4.22
C SER A 79 -4.28 -4.34 -4.18
N ILE A 80 -4.19 -3.01 -4.04
CA ILE A 80 -5.35 -2.10 -4.10
C ILE A 80 -6.01 -2.10 -5.47
N ILE A 81 -5.19 -2.11 -6.53
CA ILE A 81 -5.68 -2.19 -7.91
C ILE A 81 -6.41 -3.52 -8.13
N GLY A 82 -5.83 -4.63 -7.65
CA GLY A 82 -6.44 -5.95 -7.70
C GLY A 82 -7.76 -6.02 -6.92
N PHE A 83 -7.82 -5.40 -5.75
CA PHE A 83 -9.03 -5.28 -4.95
C PHE A 83 -10.13 -4.51 -5.70
N HIS A 84 -9.84 -3.32 -6.21
CA HIS A 84 -10.79 -2.53 -6.98
C HIS A 84 -11.27 -3.25 -8.24
N LEU A 85 -10.36 -3.93 -8.95
CA LEU A 85 -10.72 -4.69 -10.15
C LEU A 85 -11.64 -5.87 -9.82
N THR A 86 -11.36 -6.57 -8.72
CA THR A 86 -12.19 -7.69 -8.24
C THR A 86 -13.57 -7.19 -7.82
N MET A 87 -13.63 -6.09 -7.06
CA MET A 87 -14.89 -5.46 -6.65
C MET A 87 -15.70 -4.93 -7.83
N PHE A 88 -15.04 -4.32 -8.81
CA PHE A 88 -15.67 -3.84 -10.03
C PHE A 88 -16.31 -4.99 -10.82
N MET A 89 -15.64 -6.14 -10.91
CA MET A 89 -16.19 -7.33 -11.56
C MET A 89 -17.36 -7.97 -10.79
N LEU A 90 -17.39 -7.83 -9.46
CA LEU A 90 -18.43 -8.39 -8.60
C LEU A 90 -19.71 -7.55 -8.57
N HIS A 91 -19.57 -6.23 -8.46
CA HIS A 91 -20.70 -5.32 -8.22
C HIS A 91 -21.05 -4.43 -9.43
N GLU A 92 -20.28 -4.52 -10.53
CA GLU A 92 -20.41 -3.71 -11.75
C GLU A 92 -20.43 -2.18 -11.48
N LYS A 93 -20.01 -1.78 -10.28
CA LYS A 93 -19.99 -0.41 -9.79
C LYS A 93 -18.63 -0.12 -9.18
N PRO A 94 -18.00 1.00 -9.56
CA PRO A 94 -16.80 1.46 -8.89
C PRO A 94 -17.17 1.97 -7.50
N SER A 95 -16.95 1.14 -6.49
CA SER A 95 -17.01 1.55 -5.09
C SER A 95 -15.62 2.07 -4.69
N PHE A 96 -15.45 3.38 -4.76
CA PHE A 96 -14.31 4.04 -4.14
C PHE A 96 -14.61 4.21 -2.66
N ASP A 97 -13.89 3.48 -1.82
CA ASP A 97 -14.00 3.65 -0.37
C ASP A 97 -12.83 4.53 0.12
N PRO A 98 -13.10 5.77 0.58
CA PRO A 98 -12.07 6.68 1.05
C PRO A 98 -11.21 6.08 2.16
N LEU A 99 -11.77 5.15 2.95
CA LEU A 99 -11.04 4.49 4.03
C LEU A 99 -9.98 3.54 3.45
N ILE A 100 -10.35 2.73 2.45
CA ILE A 100 -9.45 1.76 1.82
C ILE A 100 -8.30 2.48 1.10
N ASP A 101 -8.63 3.55 0.38
CA ASP A 101 -7.63 4.36 -0.33
C ASP A 101 -6.68 5.08 0.65
N ALA A 102 -7.20 5.59 1.77
CA ALA A 102 -6.38 6.23 2.80
C ALA A 102 -5.41 5.23 3.46
N LEU A 103 -5.83 3.98 3.68
CA LEU A 103 -4.97 2.93 4.24
C LEU A 103 -3.87 2.47 3.29
N ALA A 104 -4.05 2.67 1.99
CA ALA A 104 -3.04 2.39 0.97
C ALA A 104 -2.13 3.57 0.63
N ALA A 105 -2.49 4.78 1.07
CA ALA A 105 -1.68 5.98 0.89
C ALA A 105 -0.20 5.80 1.29
N PRO A 106 0.18 5.10 2.38
CA PRO A 106 1.58 4.85 2.71
C PRO A 106 2.31 4.03 1.65
N GLY A 107 1.63 3.04 1.06
CA GLY A 107 2.20 2.20 0.00
C GLY A 107 2.45 3.01 -1.28
N LEU A 108 1.55 3.93 -1.60
CA LEU A 108 1.72 4.87 -2.71
C LEU A 108 2.88 5.83 -2.44
N LEU A 109 3.02 6.33 -1.21
CA LEU A 109 4.15 7.18 -0.80
C LEU A 109 5.50 6.45 -0.90
N PHE A 110 5.58 5.17 -0.50
CA PHE A 110 6.77 4.34 -0.67
C PHE A 110 7.14 4.13 -2.15
N LEU A 111 6.13 3.88 -2.98
CA LEU A 111 6.36 3.74 -4.42
C LEU A 111 6.85 5.05 -5.04
N LEU A 112 6.26 6.17 -4.63
CA LEU A 112 6.64 7.50 -5.11
C LEU A 112 8.05 7.89 -4.67
N SER A 113 8.41 7.63 -3.41
CA SER A 113 9.75 7.91 -2.88
C SER A 113 10.82 7.11 -3.62
N TRP A 114 10.54 5.83 -3.92
CA TRP A 114 11.43 5.00 -4.71
C TRP A 114 11.58 5.50 -6.15
N PHE A 115 10.48 5.93 -6.79
CA PHE A 115 10.52 6.46 -8.15
C PHE A 115 11.32 7.77 -8.24
N LEU A 116 11.13 8.68 -7.28
CA LEU A 116 11.87 9.94 -7.19
C LEU A 116 13.37 9.73 -6.92
N SER A 117 13.73 8.78 -6.05
CA SER A 117 15.12 8.40 -5.81
C SER A 117 15.77 7.78 -7.06
N SER A 118 15.08 6.84 -7.72
CA SER A 118 15.58 6.18 -8.94
C SER A 118 15.82 7.17 -10.10
N ARG A 119 15.10 8.29 -10.14
CA ARG A 119 15.32 9.36 -11.12
C ARG A 119 16.47 10.28 -10.78
N SER A 120 16.78 10.44 -9.49
CA SER A 120 17.90 11.28 -9.04
C SER A 120 19.25 10.66 -9.38
N ASP A 121 19.31 9.33 -9.45
CA ASP A 121 20.50 8.58 -9.91
C ASP A 121 20.69 8.59 -11.44
N ALA A 122 19.69 9.07 -12.20
CA ALA A 122 19.71 9.11 -13.66
C ALA A 122 20.24 10.43 -14.24
N HIS A 123 20.81 11.33 -13.43
CA HIS A 123 21.61 12.46 -13.92
C HIS A 123 23.10 12.05 -13.97
N PRO A 124 23.60 11.46 -15.06
CA PRO A 124 25.04 11.34 -15.25
C PRO A 124 25.59 12.76 -15.36
N THR A 125 26.26 13.23 -14.31
CA THR A 125 27.23 14.31 -14.47
C THR A 125 28.19 13.87 -15.57
N PRO A 126 28.29 14.59 -16.72
CA PRO A 126 29.35 14.32 -17.66
C PRO A 126 30.65 14.56 -16.92
N GLN A 127 31.42 13.48 -16.76
CA GLN A 127 32.79 13.51 -16.29
C GLN A 127 33.58 14.33 -17.32
N ASN A 128 33.71 15.64 -17.07
CA ASN A 128 34.61 16.50 -17.83
C ASN A 128 36.03 16.29 -17.30
N SER A 129 36.76 15.38 -17.92
CA SER A 129 38.22 15.32 -17.91
C SER A 129 38.74 16.04 -19.15
N GLY A 130 39.33 17.23 -18.93
CA GLY A 130 39.97 18.06 -19.95
C GLY A 130 40.55 19.33 -19.34
#